data_AF-A0A8S3RQE5-F1
#
_entry.id   AF-A0A8S3RQE5-F1
#
_cell.length_a   1.000
_cell.length_b   1.000
_cell.length_c   1.000
_cell.angle_alpha   90.00
_cell.angle_beta   90.00
_cell.angle_gamma   90.00
#
_symmetry.space_group_name_H-M   'P 1'
#
loop_
_entity.id
_entity.type
_entity.pdbx_description
1 polymer ?
#
loop_
_entity_poly.entity_id
_entity_poly.type
_entity_poly.pdbx_seq_one_letter_code
_entity_poly.pdbx_strand_id
1 'polypeptide(L)'
;MLYPSVSEAFHSLPKVSPLFTCNFISAAVSIFYFNDNHNIPPLGLLDAITDWISSDSCLCFESVRLVRIQSSFSCPVFGLFRWCILGHLVTACNHDKKIDMETSTKTFALLSKLHLCILQNLQAYKSMELNQILFHLQDFISIATAVRQCCQNWKISEDNFYMLIERIGQVLQVAIVTESLKIDQVTGTEGLKELCSILPPNRLLKIIYNHHSQRGNQHFQPMDTS
;
A
#
# COMPACT_ATOMS: atom_id res chain seq x y z
N MET A 1 13.63 24.37 -10.81
CA MET A 1 12.26 23.98 -10.38
C MET A 1 11.65 23.13 -11.47
N LEU A 2 11.37 21.85 -11.21
CA LEU A 2 10.82 20.90 -12.20
C LEU A 2 9.29 20.72 -12.07
N TYR A 3 8.57 21.73 -11.58
CA TYR A 3 7.11 21.65 -11.44
C TYR A 3 6.46 23.05 -11.47
N PRO A 4 6.01 23.55 -12.64
CA PRO A 4 4.99 24.59 -12.69
C PRO A 4 3.62 23.97 -12.36
N SER A 5 2.66 24.80 -11.96
CA SER A 5 1.26 24.39 -11.71
C SER A 5 0.77 23.36 -12.74
N VAL A 6 0.17 22.28 -12.24
CA VAL A 6 -0.27 21.10 -13.00
C VAL A 6 -0.99 21.55 -14.27
N SER A 7 -0.37 21.34 -15.43
CA SER A 7 -0.97 21.75 -16.71
C SER A 7 -2.13 20.83 -17.07
N GLU A 8 -3.06 21.30 -17.90
CA GLU A 8 -4.13 20.46 -18.45
C GLU A 8 -3.58 19.20 -19.14
N ALA A 9 -2.41 19.36 -19.80
CA ALA A 9 -1.67 18.25 -20.38
C ALA A 9 -1.29 17.19 -19.33
N PHE A 10 -0.84 17.60 -18.15
CA PHE A 10 -0.51 16.68 -17.06
C PHE A 10 -1.75 15.90 -16.60
N HIS A 11 -2.88 16.56 -16.36
CA HIS A 11 -4.12 15.87 -15.98
C HIS A 11 -4.61 14.87 -17.03
N SER A 12 -4.34 15.13 -18.32
CA SER A 12 -4.70 14.23 -19.43
C SER A 12 -3.77 13.02 -19.60
N LEU A 13 -2.63 12.95 -18.90
CA LEU A 13 -1.61 11.91 -19.07
C LEU A 13 -2.15 10.47 -19.02
N PRO A 14 -3.03 10.09 -18.06
CA PRO A 14 -3.57 8.73 -18.04
C PRO A 14 -4.30 8.37 -19.33
N LYS A 15 -4.98 9.33 -19.97
CA LYS A 15 -5.72 9.11 -21.22
C LYS A 15 -4.81 9.08 -22.45
N VAL A 16 -3.75 9.89 -22.44
CA VAL A 16 -2.81 10.01 -23.56
C VAL A 16 -1.78 8.89 -23.57
N SER A 17 -1.23 8.53 -22.41
CA SER A 17 -0.23 7.48 -22.25
C SER A 17 -0.35 6.79 -20.88
N PRO A 18 -1.23 5.79 -20.76
CA PRO A 18 -1.45 5.05 -19.51
C PRO A 18 -0.17 4.39 -18.97
N LEU A 19 0.62 3.76 -19.83
CA LEU A 19 1.87 3.10 -19.45
C LEU A 19 2.91 4.09 -18.91
N PHE A 20 3.08 5.23 -19.58
CA PHE A 20 3.97 6.29 -19.10
C PHE A 20 3.49 6.78 -17.73
N THR A 21 2.19 6.99 -17.57
CA THR A 21 1.59 7.44 -16.31
C THR A 21 1.82 6.43 -15.19
N CYS A 22 1.62 5.13 -15.44
CA CYS A 22 1.91 4.06 -14.49
C CYS A 22 3.38 4.09 -14.03
N ASN A 23 4.32 4.18 -14.97
CA ASN A 23 5.75 4.26 -14.66
C ASN A 23 6.13 5.58 -13.97
N PHE A 24 5.48 6.69 -14.32
CA PHE A 24 5.66 7.97 -13.66
C PHE A 24 5.23 7.89 -12.19
N ILE A 25 4.09 7.27 -11.89
CA ILE A 25 3.65 7.06 -10.51
C ILE A 25 4.67 6.17 -9.78
N SER A 26 5.13 5.07 -10.39
CA SER A 26 6.17 4.20 -9.81
C SER A 26 7.45 4.99 -9.46
N ALA A 27 7.88 5.88 -10.34
CA ALA A 27 9.02 6.76 -10.08
C ALA A 27 8.72 7.75 -8.93
N ALA A 28 7.57 8.41 -8.95
CA ALA A 28 7.17 9.35 -7.91
C ALA A 28 7.16 8.71 -6.52
N VAL A 29 6.57 7.52 -6.37
CA VAL A 29 6.52 6.82 -5.06
C VAL A 29 7.89 6.32 -4.59
N SER A 30 8.84 6.12 -5.51
CA SER A 30 10.23 5.79 -5.18
C SER A 30 11.03 6.99 -4.67
N ILE A 31 10.71 8.20 -5.15
CA ILE A 31 11.35 9.46 -4.74
C ILE A 31 10.77 9.96 -3.41
N PHE A 32 9.44 9.99 -3.27
CA PHE A 32 8.76 10.54 -2.11
C PHE A 32 8.31 9.45 -1.14
N TYR A 33 9.23 8.77 -0.47
CA TYR A 33 8.91 7.57 0.32
C TYR A 33 8.34 7.81 1.73
N PHE A 34 8.05 9.07 2.11
CA PHE A 34 7.51 9.47 3.43
C PHE A 34 8.27 8.92 4.66
N ASN A 35 9.61 8.86 4.63
CA ASN A 35 10.39 8.44 5.81
C ASN A 35 10.73 9.61 6.75
N ASP A 36 10.63 10.83 6.23
CA ASP A 36 10.97 12.08 6.89
C ASP A 36 10.16 13.23 6.25
N ASN A 37 10.34 14.43 6.77
CA ASN A 37 9.63 15.63 6.30
C ASN A 37 10.15 16.17 4.96
N HIS A 38 11.24 15.62 4.41
CA HIS A 38 11.87 16.08 3.17
C HIS A 38 11.38 15.31 1.94
N ASN A 39 10.84 14.11 2.14
CA ASN A 39 10.40 13.22 1.07
C ASN A 39 8.87 13.09 1.01
N ILE A 40 8.18 14.20 1.29
CA ILE A 40 6.73 14.36 1.13
C ILE A 40 6.46 14.85 -0.30
N PRO A 41 5.55 14.21 -1.07
CA PRO A 41 5.21 14.67 -2.40
C PRO A 41 4.53 16.05 -2.35
N PRO A 42 4.80 16.96 -3.31
CA PRO A 42 4.05 18.20 -3.44
C PRO A 42 2.54 17.94 -3.52
N LEU A 43 1.73 18.77 -2.87
CA LEU A 43 0.28 18.55 -2.76
C LEU A 43 -0.40 18.37 -4.12
N GLY A 44 -0.05 19.19 -5.13
CA GLY A 44 -0.61 19.06 -6.48
C GLY A 44 -0.23 17.75 -7.19
N LEU A 45 0.93 17.17 -6.87
CA LEU A 45 1.32 15.85 -7.38
C LEU A 45 0.49 14.74 -6.72
N LEU A 46 0.34 14.79 -5.39
CA LEU A 46 -0.47 13.82 -4.65
C LEU A 46 -1.94 13.87 -5.10
N ASP A 47 -2.48 15.07 -5.30
CA ASP A 47 -3.85 15.31 -5.77
C ASP A 47 -4.05 14.70 -7.17
N ALA A 48 -3.19 15.05 -8.13
CA ALA A 48 -3.26 14.51 -9.48
C ALA A 48 -3.15 12.98 -9.53
N ILE A 49 -2.22 12.39 -8.79
CA ILE A 49 -2.07 10.92 -8.71
C ILE A 49 -3.33 10.29 -8.09
N THR A 50 -3.84 10.87 -7.01
CA THR A 50 -5.07 10.38 -6.35
C THR A 50 -6.25 10.43 -7.31
N ASP A 51 -6.39 11.50 -8.09
CA ASP A 51 -7.46 11.66 -9.07
C ASP A 51 -7.34 10.68 -10.23
N TRP A 52 -6.14 10.47 -10.77
CA TRP A 52 -5.89 9.48 -11.82
C TRP A 52 -6.28 8.08 -11.39
N ILE A 53 -5.82 7.65 -10.22
CA ILE A 53 -6.08 6.30 -9.69
C ILE A 53 -7.56 6.14 -9.30
N SER A 54 -8.19 7.20 -8.81
CA SER A 54 -9.63 7.16 -8.51
C SER A 54 -10.50 7.09 -9.77
N SER A 55 -9.99 7.59 -10.90
CA SER A 55 -10.70 7.59 -12.19
C SER A 55 -10.52 6.28 -12.96
N ASP A 56 -9.38 5.61 -12.78
CA ASP A 56 -9.06 4.34 -13.45
C ASP A 56 -8.36 3.37 -12.48
N SER A 57 -9.10 2.37 -12.03
CA SER A 57 -8.63 1.33 -11.10
C SER A 57 -7.67 0.31 -11.73
N CYS A 58 -7.44 0.37 -13.04
CA CYS A 58 -6.52 -0.50 -13.76
C CYS A 58 -5.19 0.18 -14.08
N LEU A 59 -5.10 1.50 -13.94
CA LEU A 59 -3.95 2.32 -14.33
C LEU A 59 -2.64 1.85 -13.70
N CYS A 60 -2.67 1.41 -12.44
CA CYS A 60 -1.48 0.92 -11.73
C CYS A 60 -0.90 -0.39 -12.30
N PHE A 61 -1.63 -1.07 -13.18
CA PHE A 61 -1.22 -2.38 -13.71
C PHE A 61 -0.79 -2.33 -15.17
N GLU A 62 -0.73 -1.15 -15.79
CA GLU A 62 -0.35 -1.01 -17.21
C GLU A 62 1.02 -1.63 -17.50
N SER A 63 2.01 -1.42 -16.63
CA SER A 63 3.33 -2.07 -16.76
C SER A 63 3.28 -3.58 -16.50
N VAL A 64 2.40 -4.04 -15.60
CA VAL A 64 2.20 -5.48 -15.30
C VAL A 64 1.62 -6.23 -16.50
N ARG A 65 0.77 -5.58 -17.29
CA ARG A 65 0.20 -6.16 -18.52
C ARG A 65 1.26 -6.52 -19.56
N LEU A 66 2.45 -5.90 -19.48
CA LEU A 66 3.55 -6.11 -20.42
C LEU A 66 4.51 -7.23 -19.99
N VAL A 67 4.24 -7.95 -18.90
CA VAL A 67 5.14 -9.01 -18.39
C VAL A 67 5.37 -10.16 -19.37
N ARG A 68 4.45 -10.38 -20.32
CA ARG A 68 4.68 -11.36 -21.41
C ARG A 68 5.76 -10.93 -22.40
N ILE A 69 6.15 -9.66 -22.38
CA ILE A 69 7.09 -9.00 -23.30
C ILE A 69 8.37 -8.60 -22.56
N GLN A 70 8.27 -8.24 -21.28
CA GLN A 70 9.38 -7.77 -20.45
C GLN A 70 9.54 -8.67 -19.22
N SER A 71 10.78 -9.07 -18.92
CA SER A 71 11.10 -9.91 -17.77
C SER A 71 10.96 -9.20 -16.41
N SER A 72 10.85 -7.88 -16.42
CA SER A 72 10.63 -7.05 -15.23
C SER A 72 9.57 -6.00 -15.49
N PHE A 73 8.86 -5.61 -14.44
CA PHE A 73 7.85 -4.56 -14.47
C PHE A 73 7.99 -3.68 -13.23
N SER A 74 7.54 -2.43 -13.33
CA SER A 74 7.30 -1.58 -12.16
C SER A 74 5.81 -1.58 -11.83
N CYS A 75 5.46 -1.52 -10.55
CA CYS A 75 4.07 -1.41 -10.11
C CYS A 75 4.02 -0.39 -8.96
N PRO A 76 3.22 0.68 -9.07
CA PRO A 76 3.20 1.73 -8.06
C PRO A 76 2.48 1.31 -6.78
N VAL A 77 1.71 0.22 -6.79
CA VAL A 77 0.75 -0.13 -5.72
C VAL A 77 1.43 -0.24 -4.35
N PHE A 78 2.60 -0.88 -4.24
CA PHE A 78 3.31 -0.95 -2.96
C PHE A 78 3.77 0.43 -2.47
N GLY A 79 4.31 1.27 -3.36
CA GLY A 79 4.73 2.61 -2.99
C GLY A 79 3.56 3.51 -2.57
N LEU A 80 2.42 3.39 -3.26
CA LEU A 80 1.18 4.08 -2.89
C LEU A 80 0.62 3.57 -1.55
N PHE A 81 0.71 2.27 -1.28
CA PHE A 81 0.34 1.70 0.02
C PHE A 81 1.22 2.29 1.13
N ARG A 82 2.54 2.35 0.90
CA ARG A 82 3.47 3.01 1.81
C ARG A 82 3.12 4.47 2.05
N TRP A 83 2.78 5.24 1.01
CA TRP A 83 2.28 6.62 1.15
C TRP A 83 1.06 6.69 2.07
N CYS A 84 0.08 5.81 1.85
CA CYS A 84 -1.14 5.76 2.64
C CYS A 84 -0.89 5.44 4.12
N ILE A 85 0.18 4.74 4.48
CA ILE A 85 0.48 4.44 5.88
C ILE A 85 1.41 5.50 6.47
N LEU A 86 2.58 5.72 5.87
CA LEU A 86 3.59 6.60 6.44
C LEU A 86 3.23 8.08 6.31
N GLY A 87 2.52 8.47 5.25
CA GLY A 87 2.06 9.85 5.09
C GLY A 87 1.10 10.28 6.19
N HIS A 88 0.24 9.38 6.68
CA HIS A 88 -0.63 9.67 7.82
C HIS A 88 0.16 9.92 9.11
N LEU A 89 1.24 9.16 9.34
CA LEU A 89 2.13 9.39 10.49
C LEU A 89 2.75 10.80 10.43
N VAL A 90 3.27 11.17 9.25
CA VAL A 90 3.89 12.48 9.03
C VAL A 90 2.87 13.62 9.23
N THR A 91 1.65 13.49 8.67
CA THR A 91 0.60 14.52 8.82
C THR A 91 0.04 14.61 10.24
N ALA A 92 -0.10 13.48 10.94
CA ALA A 92 -0.70 13.43 12.28
C ALA A 92 0.25 13.92 13.37
N CYS A 93 1.56 13.68 13.23
CA CYS A 93 2.54 14.04 14.25
C CYS A 93 2.99 15.50 14.19
N ASN A 94 2.88 16.12 13.00
CA ASN A 94 3.21 17.52 12.71
C ASN A 94 4.49 18.03 13.44
N HIS A 95 5.52 17.17 13.52
CA HIS A 95 6.60 17.32 14.50
C HIS A 95 7.48 18.56 14.24
N ASP A 96 7.58 19.01 12.98
CA ASP A 96 8.46 20.13 12.60
C ASP A 96 7.73 21.44 12.26
N LYS A 97 6.39 21.53 12.41
CA LYS A 97 5.60 22.74 12.10
C LYS A 97 5.82 23.37 10.70
N LYS A 98 6.49 22.67 9.78
CA LYS A 98 6.78 23.16 8.41
C LYS A 98 5.57 23.06 7.49
N ILE A 99 4.60 22.22 7.83
CA ILE A 99 3.37 22.04 7.06
C ILE A 99 2.27 22.76 7.83
N ASP A 100 1.63 23.72 7.17
CA ASP A 100 0.47 24.40 7.74
C ASP A 100 -0.70 23.40 7.92
N MET A 101 -1.61 23.71 8.84
CA MET A 101 -2.70 22.82 9.22
C MET A 101 -3.64 22.49 8.03
N GLU A 102 -3.81 23.42 7.09
CA GLU A 102 -4.68 23.24 5.93
C GLU A 102 -4.06 22.22 4.96
N THR A 103 -2.77 22.37 4.63
CA THR A 103 -2.02 21.43 3.81
C THR A 103 -1.97 20.04 4.45
N SER A 104 -1.78 19.95 5.76
CA SER A 104 -1.81 18.66 6.48
C SER A 104 -3.17 17.99 6.36
N THR A 105 -4.26 18.74 6.57
CA THR A 105 -5.64 18.24 6.46
C THR A 105 -5.96 17.75 5.05
N LYS A 106 -5.57 18.52 4.03
CA LYS A 106 -5.74 18.13 2.61
C LYS A 106 -4.94 16.88 2.27
N THR A 107 -3.69 16.80 2.72
CA THR A 107 -2.82 15.62 2.52
C THR A 107 -3.45 14.38 3.16
N PHE A 108 -3.94 14.48 4.40
CA PHE A 108 -4.63 13.40 5.09
C PHE A 108 -5.87 12.92 4.32
N ALA A 109 -6.69 13.84 3.81
CA ALA A 109 -7.88 13.51 3.02
C ALA A 109 -7.52 12.77 1.72
N LEU A 110 -6.49 13.24 1.02
CA LEU A 110 -5.99 12.59 -0.22
C LEU A 110 -5.44 11.20 0.05
N LEU A 111 -4.62 11.01 1.10
CA LEU A 111 -4.10 9.70 1.48
C LEU A 111 -5.22 8.74 1.91
N SER A 112 -6.28 9.27 2.54
CA SER A 112 -7.47 8.48 2.87
C SER A 112 -8.23 8.02 1.63
N LYS A 113 -8.46 8.92 0.67
CA LYS A 113 -9.05 8.60 -0.64
C LYS A 113 -8.18 7.59 -1.40
N LEU A 114 -6.87 7.79 -1.42
CA LEU A 114 -5.91 6.92 -2.11
C LEU A 114 -5.90 5.50 -1.54
N HIS A 115 -5.99 5.34 -0.22
CA HIS A 115 -6.11 4.02 0.41
C HIS A 115 -7.33 3.25 -0.09
N LEU A 116 -8.49 3.90 -0.15
CA LEU A 116 -9.69 3.28 -0.71
C LEU A 116 -9.46 2.88 -2.18
N CYS A 117 -8.82 3.77 -2.96
CA CYS A 117 -8.49 3.48 -4.35
C CYS A 117 -7.57 2.25 -4.46
N ILE A 118 -6.58 2.08 -3.57
CA ILE A 118 -5.70 0.89 -3.56
C ILE A 118 -6.52 -0.39 -3.36
N LEU A 119 -7.45 -0.40 -2.40
CA LEU A 119 -8.30 -1.57 -2.17
C LEU A 119 -9.13 -1.90 -3.42
N GLN A 120 -9.68 -0.89 -4.09
CA GLN A 120 -10.43 -1.05 -5.34
C GLN A 120 -9.54 -1.50 -6.51
N ASN A 121 -8.32 -0.96 -6.62
CA ASN A 121 -7.34 -1.38 -7.63
C ASN A 121 -7.01 -2.87 -7.46
N LEU A 122 -6.83 -3.36 -6.23
CA LEU A 122 -6.57 -4.78 -6.00
C LEU A 122 -7.75 -5.67 -6.38
N GLN A 123 -8.99 -5.19 -6.23
CA GLN A 123 -10.17 -5.91 -6.72
C GLN A 123 -10.23 -5.93 -8.26
N ALA A 124 -9.93 -4.80 -8.91
CA ALA A 124 -9.83 -4.72 -10.36
C ALA A 124 -8.72 -5.64 -10.89
N TYR A 125 -7.57 -5.68 -10.22
CA TYR A 125 -6.45 -6.57 -10.53
C TYR A 125 -6.86 -8.03 -10.64
N LYS A 126 -7.65 -8.53 -9.67
CA LYS A 126 -8.17 -9.90 -9.72
C LYS A 126 -9.02 -10.16 -10.97
N SER A 127 -9.78 -9.16 -11.40
CA SER A 127 -10.62 -9.23 -12.61
C SER A 127 -9.82 -9.18 -13.91
N MET A 128 -8.57 -8.71 -13.87
CA MET A 128 -7.69 -8.64 -15.03
C MET A 128 -6.90 -9.94 -15.28
N GLU A 129 -6.92 -10.89 -14.34
CA GLU A 129 -6.25 -12.20 -14.46
C GLU A 129 -4.75 -12.12 -14.81
N LEU A 130 -4.06 -11.07 -14.34
CA LEU A 130 -2.63 -10.86 -14.63
C LEU A 130 -1.72 -11.86 -13.91
N ASN A 131 -2.19 -12.43 -12.79
CA ASN A 131 -1.56 -13.53 -12.04
C ASN A 131 -0.11 -13.29 -11.58
N GLN A 132 0.33 -12.03 -11.54
CA GLN A 132 1.60 -11.59 -10.98
C GLN A 132 1.52 -11.40 -9.47
N ILE A 133 2.67 -11.52 -8.80
CA ILE A 133 2.80 -11.16 -7.39
C ILE A 133 3.10 -9.66 -7.34
N LEU A 134 2.25 -8.90 -6.65
CA LEU A 134 2.41 -7.45 -6.47
C LEU A 134 2.99 -7.10 -5.10
N PHE A 135 2.79 -7.98 -4.13
CA PHE A 135 3.28 -7.83 -2.77
C PHE A 135 3.99 -9.09 -2.31
N HIS A 136 4.97 -8.90 -1.44
CA HIS A 136 5.55 -9.92 -0.59
C HIS A 136 5.18 -9.65 0.87
N LEU A 137 5.16 -10.69 1.70
CA LEU A 137 4.84 -10.51 3.12
C LEU A 137 5.86 -9.58 3.83
N GLN A 138 7.11 -9.58 3.34
CA GLN A 138 8.17 -8.68 3.80
C GLN A 138 7.85 -7.20 3.58
N ASP A 139 7.02 -6.85 2.58
CA ASP A 139 6.57 -5.48 2.34
C ASP A 139 5.71 -4.97 3.52
N PHE A 140 4.82 -5.83 4.03
CA PHE A 140 3.97 -5.53 5.18
C PHE A 140 4.78 -5.49 6.48
N ILE A 141 5.73 -6.40 6.67
CA ILE A 141 6.64 -6.42 7.82
C ILE A 141 7.49 -5.14 7.85
N SER A 142 8.02 -4.72 6.70
CA SER A 142 8.79 -3.49 6.56
C SER A 142 7.97 -2.26 6.97
N ILE A 143 6.73 -2.15 6.47
CA ILE A 143 5.83 -1.05 6.83
C ILE A 143 5.45 -1.10 8.32
N ALA A 144 5.11 -2.26 8.85
CA ALA A 144 4.79 -2.42 10.27
C ALA A 144 5.94 -2.00 11.18
N THR A 145 7.17 -2.35 10.80
CA THR A 145 8.38 -1.96 11.52
C THR A 145 8.56 -0.44 11.50
N ALA A 146 8.40 0.19 10.34
CA ALA A 146 8.47 1.64 10.20
C ALA A 146 7.39 2.34 11.05
N VAL A 147 6.15 1.86 11.02
CA VAL A 147 5.06 2.39 11.87
C VAL A 147 5.43 2.30 13.34
N ARG A 148 5.91 1.14 13.80
CA ARG A 148 6.30 0.94 15.20
C ARG A 148 7.42 1.88 15.64
N GLN A 149 8.45 2.04 14.81
CA GLN A 149 9.57 2.96 15.06
C GLN A 149 9.07 4.40 15.16
N CYS A 150 8.23 4.84 14.22
CA CYS A 150 7.61 6.17 14.26
C CYS A 150 6.75 6.35 15.51
N CYS A 151 5.96 5.36 15.93
CA CYS A 151 5.13 5.44 17.15
C CYS A 151 5.92 5.48 18.45
N GLN A 152 7.13 4.92 18.47
CA GLN A 152 8.04 5.06 19.63
C GLN A 152 8.65 6.46 19.70
N ASN A 153 8.94 7.05 18.53
CA ASN A 153 9.61 8.34 18.43
C ASN A 153 8.65 9.54 18.47
N TRP A 154 7.40 9.34 18.03
CA TRP A 154 6.41 10.41 17.84
C TRP A 154 5.21 10.22 18.78
N LYS A 155 4.66 11.33 19.28
CA LYS A 155 3.45 11.33 20.11
C LYS A 155 2.20 11.10 19.26
N ILE A 156 2.02 9.86 18.80
CA ILE A 156 0.84 9.44 18.04
C ILE A 156 -0.29 9.09 19.00
N SER A 157 -1.50 9.57 18.71
CA SER A 157 -2.68 9.14 19.47
C SER A 157 -2.98 7.66 19.21
N GLU A 158 -3.49 6.96 20.22
CA GLU A 158 -3.85 5.55 20.09
C GLU A 158 -4.81 5.31 18.91
N ASP A 159 -5.80 6.19 18.71
CA ASP A 159 -6.74 6.10 17.59
C ASP A 159 -6.05 6.12 16.22
N ASN A 160 -5.08 7.02 16.02
CA ASN A 160 -4.32 7.09 14.78
C ASN A 160 -3.48 5.83 14.59
N PHE A 161 -2.89 5.30 15.66
CA PHE A 161 -2.10 4.08 15.59
C PHE A 161 -2.97 2.86 15.23
N TYR A 162 -4.12 2.69 15.89
CA TYR A 162 -5.07 1.60 15.57
C TYR A 162 -5.61 1.71 14.14
N MET A 163 -5.91 2.92 13.68
CA MET A 163 -6.33 3.18 12.30
C MET A 163 -5.29 2.72 11.29
N LEU A 164 -3.99 2.98 11.52
CA LEU A 164 -2.92 2.53 10.63
C LEU A 164 -2.79 1.01 10.59
N ILE A 165 -2.91 0.35 11.76
CA ILE A 165 -2.86 -1.11 11.84
C ILE A 165 -4.05 -1.73 11.09
N GLU A 166 -5.25 -1.15 11.23
CA GLU A 166 -6.43 -1.58 10.46
C GLU A 166 -6.20 -1.41 8.95
N ARG A 167 -5.63 -0.30 8.48
CA ARG A 167 -5.32 -0.10 7.06
C ARG A 167 -4.31 -1.12 6.53
N ILE A 168 -3.26 -1.44 7.29
CA ILE A 168 -2.33 -2.52 6.95
C ILE A 168 -3.08 -3.85 6.82
N GLY A 169 -3.93 -4.18 7.79
CA GLY A 169 -4.74 -5.40 7.78
C GLY A 169 -5.69 -5.47 6.58
N GLN A 170 -6.32 -4.36 6.19
CA GLN A 170 -7.21 -4.27 5.04
C GLN A 170 -6.47 -4.56 3.73
N VAL A 171 -5.34 -3.90 3.50
CA VAL A 171 -4.54 -4.12 2.28
C VAL A 171 -4.01 -5.55 2.26
N LEU A 172 -3.52 -6.07 3.39
CA LEU A 172 -3.05 -7.44 3.51
C LEU A 172 -4.15 -8.44 3.15
N GLN A 173 -5.33 -8.29 3.75
CA GLN A 173 -6.48 -9.16 3.49
C GLN A 173 -6.89 -9.13 2.02
N VAL A 174 -7.06 -7.93 1.45
CA VAL A 174 -7.46 -7.78 0.05
C VAL A 174 -6.38 -8.36 -0.86
N ALA A 175 -5.09 -8.12 -0.58
CA ALA A 175 -4.00 -8.64 -1.39
C ALA A 175 -3.97 -10.17 -1.44
N ILE A 176 -4.25 -10.84 -0.31
CA ILE A 176 -4.37 -12.29 -0.24
C ILE A 176 -5.56 -12.78 -1.08
N VAL A 177 -6.74 -12.19 -0.88
CA VAL A 177 -7.99 -12.60 -1.56
C VAL A 177 -7.91 -12.38 -3.07
N THR A 178 -7.21 -11.34 -3.51
CA THR A 178 -7.03 -11.00 -4.92
C THR A 178 -5.83 -11.72 -5.55
N GLU A 179 -5.14 -12.58 -4.79
CA GLU A 179 -3.95 -13.34 -5.20
C GLU A 179 -2.77 -12.46 -5.66
N SER A 180 -2.81 -11.17 -5.31
CA SER A 180 -1.69 -10.24 -5.51
C SER A 180 -0.58 -10.42 -4.46
N LEU A 181 -0.89 -11.10 -3.34
CA LEU A 181 0.05 -11.66 -2.39
C LEU A 181 -0.21 -13.17 -2.28
N LYS A 182 0.82 -14.00 -2.50
CA LYS A 182 0.75 -15.43 -2.24
C LYS A 182 1.38 -15.74 -0.89
N ILE A 183 0.62 -16.40 -0.01
CA ILE A 183 1.08 -16.87 1.29
C ILE A 183 1.38 -18.36 1.17
N ASP A 184 2.67 -18.69 1.15
CA ASP A 184 3.14 -20.07 1.30
C ASP A 184 2.82 -20.58 2.71
N GLN A 185 2.57 -21.89 2.85
CA GLN A 185 2.05 -22.44 4.10
C GLN A 185 3.04 -22.31 5.27
N VAL A 186 4.31 -22.59 5.02
CA VAL A 186 5.35 -22.61 6.05
C VAL A 186 5.87 -21.19 6.27
N THR A 187 6.43 -20.60 5.22
CA THR A 187 7.09 -19.28 5.30
C THR A 187 6.08 -18.14 5.51
N GLY A 188 4.85 -18.30 5.02
CA GLY A 188 3.79 -17.31 5.19
C GLY A 188 3.21 -17.28 6.60
N THR A 189 3.08 -18.43 7.29
CA THR A 189 2.63 -18.46 8.69
C THR A 189 3.66 -17.81 9.60
N GLU A 190 4.95 -18.06 9.37
CA GLU A 190 6.04 -17.41 10.10
C GLU A 190 6.05 -15.89 9.90
N GLY A 191 5.94 -15.41 8.65
CA GLY A 191 5.89 -13.97 8.40
C GLY A 191 4.63 -13.29 8.95
N LEU A 192 3.47 -13.97 8.99
CA LEU A 192 2.26 -13.43 9.62
C LEU A 192 2.42 -13.35 11.14
N LYS A 193 3.09 -14.35 11.74
CA LYS A 193 3.44 -14.34 13.17
C LYS A 193 4.41 -13.21 13.49
N GLU A 194 5.42 -13.00 12.66
CA GLU A 194 6.36 -11.88 12.77
C GLU A 194 5.61 -10.54 12.72
N LEU A 195 4.75 -10.35 11.70
CA LEU A 195 3.93 -9.14 11.55
C LEU A 195 3.07 -8.87 12.81
N CYS A 196 2.42 -9.90 13.34
CA CYS A 196 1.62 -9.80 14.57
C CYS A 196 2.45 -9.55 15.83
N SER A 197 3.75 -9.86 15.83
CA SER A 197 4.65 -9.57 16.95
C SER A 197 5.16 -8.13 16.96
N ILE A 198 5.18 -7.48 15.79
CA ILE A 198 5.61 -6.09 15.62
C ILE A 198 4.49 -5.13 16.05
N LEU A 199 3.25 -5.41 15.61
CA LEU A 199 2.10 -4.55 15.84
C LEU A 199 1.32 -4.95 17.10
N PRO A 200 0.67 -4.00 17.79
CA PRO A 200 -0.26 -4.32 18.86
C PRO A 200 -1.37 -5.28 18.42
N PRO A 201 -2.04 -5.95 19.38
CA PRO A 201 -3.15 -6.85 19.08
C PRO A 201 -4.22 -6.17 18.23
N ASN A 202 -4.43 -6.69 17.02
CA ASN A 202 -5.44 -6.21 16.09
C ASN A 202 -6.37 -7.35 15.68
N ARG A 203 -7.68 -7.07 15.64
CA ARG A 203 -8.71 -8.08 15.35
C ARG A 203 -8.59 -8.62 13.93
N LEU A 204 -8.41 -7.74 12.94
CA LEU A 204 -8.31 -8.14 11.53
C LEU A 204 -7.06 -8.99 11.28
N LEU A 205 -5.90 -8.59 11.79
CA LEU A 205 -4.67 -9.38 11.69
C LEU A 205 -4.80 -10.76 12.34
N LYS A 206 -5.47 -10.86 13.51
CA LYS A 206 -5.76 -12.15 14.15
C LYS A 206 -6.65 -13.04 13.28
N ILE A 207 -7.66 -12.47 12.62
CA ILE A 207 -8.54 -13.22 11.69
C ILE A 207 -7.72 -13.78 10.53
N ILE A 208 -6.87 -12.94 9.92
CA ILE A 208 -5.98 -13.35 8.82
C ILE A 208 -5.05 -14.48 9.29
N TYR A 209 -4.34 -14.29 10.41
CA TYR A 209 -3.44 -15.30 10.96
C TYR A 209 -4.15 -16.64 11.21
N ASN A 210 -5.30 -16.62 11.90
CA ASN A 210 -6.04 -17.83 12.24
C ASN A 210 -6.54 -18.57 10.98
N HIS A 211 -7.03 -17.84 9.98
CA HIS A 211 -7.49 -18.44 8.73
C HIS A 211 -6.37 -19.18 7.99
N HIS A 212 -5.15 -18.64 7.99
CA HIS A 212 -4.01 -19.27 7.33
C HIS A 212 -3.36 -20.39 8.16
N SER A 213 -3.33 -20.24 9.49
CA SER A 213 -2.82 -21.28 10.39
C SER A 213 -3.71 -22.54 10.40
N GLN A 214 -5.05 -22.37 10.35
CA GLN A 214 -5.99 -23.51 10.33
C GLN A 214 -5.96 -24.30 9.02
N ARG A 215 -5.72 -23.66 7.87
CA ARG A 215 -5.54 -24.35 6.59
C ARG A 215 -4.32 -25.28 6.58
N GLY A 216 -3.25 -24.93 7.30
CA GLY A 216 -2.07 -25.79 7.46
C GLY A 216 -2.36 -27.10 8.21
N ASN A 217 -3.26 -27.06 9.21
CA ASN A 217 -3.60 -28.25 10.01
C ASN A 217 -4.52 -29.25 9.29
N GLN A 218 -5.23 -28.83 8.24
CA GLN A 218 -6.13 -29.73 7.48
C GLN A 218 -5.39 -30.58 6.43
N HIS A 219 -4.17 -30.24 6.06
CA HIS A 219 -3.35 -31.01 5.11
C HIS A 219 -2.48 -32.10 5.79
N PHE A 220 -2.49 -32.15 7.13
CA PHE A 220 -1.71 -33.09 7.95
C PHE A 220 -2.61 -34.10 8.70
N GLN A 221 -3.75 -34.49 8.14
CA GLN A 221 -4.41 -35.72 8.60
C GLN A 221 -3.76 -36.91 7.87
N PRO A 222 -3.02 -37.80 8.57
CA PRO A 222 -2.64 -39.07 7.97
C PRO A 222 -3.93 -39.82 7.62
N MET A 223 -4.01 -40.36 6.40
CA MET A 223 -5.05 -41.33 6.09
C MET A 223 -4.83 -42.51 7.04
N ASP A 224 -5.71 -42.64 8.03
CA ASP A 224 -5.83 -43.86 8.82
C ASP A 224 -6.21 -44.99 7.85
N THR A 225 -5.21 -45.78 7.45
CA THR A 225 -5.44 -47.05 6.76
C THR A 225 -6.02 -48.02 7.77
N SER A 226 -7.34 -48.17 7.73
CA SER A 226 -8.07 -49.28 8.35
C SER A 226 -8.05 -50.50 7.43
#